data_AF-A0A142XK12-F1
#
_entry.id   AF-A0A142XK12-F1
#
_cell.length_a   1.000
_cell.length_b   1.000
_cell.length_c   1.000
_cell.angle_alpha   90.00
_cell.angle_beta   90.00
_cell.angle_gamma   90.00
#
_symmetry.space_group_name_H-M   'P 1'
#
loop_
_entity.id
_entity.type
_entity.pdbx_description
1 polymer ?
#
loop_
_entity_poly.entity_id
_entity_poly.type
_entity_poly.pdbx_seq_one_letter_code
_entity_poly.pdbx_strand_id
1 'polypeptide(L)'
;MPVYLRQSTASQELPLGYFVSSTDGVTPQTGLTIANTDIKLWVSGATTLANKNSGGATHIAGGVYYCVLDATDTATIGPFVVFVNVSGALAVRVECVVLAGAVYDVLFGTTAPSTYAGGAVASVTAGVTVATNNDKTGYSLAANQHVIVDSGTVTTVTNPVDISTGSGNALVAATAAASATAVWSATIRTLSAFAFSVTLTSAYDPAKTAAQAAELVKVLAAVYDTAPASGNVITLSNGATQTIGSGGRVTA
;
A
#
# COMPACT_ATOMS: atom_id res chain seq x y z
N MET A 1 -7.75 -58.92 -11.95
CA MET A 1 -7.60 -57.51 -11.52
C MET A 1 -8.63 -57.26 -10.43
N PRO A 2 -8.28 -56.63 -9.31
CA PRO A 2 -9.24 -56.35 -8.25
C PRO A 2 -10.22 -55.25 -8.68
N VAL A 3 -11.45 -55.31 -8.17
CA VAL A 3 -12.43 -54.23 -8.31
C VAL A 3 -12.07 -53.09 -7.34
N TYR A 4 -12.08 -51.85 -7.81
CA TYR A 4 -11.83 -50.70 -6.94
C TYR A 4 -13.15 -50.20 -6.35
N LEU A 5 -13.16 -50.04 -5.03
CA LEU A 5 -14.28 -49.55 -4.25
C LEU A 5 -13.89 -48.21 -3.61
N ARG A 6 -14.86 -47.31 -3.48
CA ARG A 6 -14.71 -46.04 -2.79
C ARG A 6 -14.96 -46.24 -1.29
N GLN A 7 -14.08 -45.72 -0.43
CA GLN A 7 -14.22 -45.83 1.02
C GLN A 7 -15.55 -45.21 1.52
N SER A 8 -16.14 -45.85 2.53
CA SER A 8 -17.29 -45.35 3.31
C SER A 8 -18.45 -44.82 2.45
N THR A 9 -18.71 -45.47 1.32
CA THR A 9 -19.71 -45.02 0.35
C THR A 9 -20.87 -46.00 0.31
N ALA A 10 -22.09 -45.47 0.49
CA ALA A 10 -23.32 -46.25 0.39
C ALA A 10 -23.65 -46.57 -1.07
N SER A 11 -24.41 -47.65 -1.27
CA SER A 11 -24.98 -48.02 -2.56
C SER A 11 -23.97 -48.35 -3.66
N GLN A 12 -22.84 -48.98 -3.32
CA GLN A 12 -21.85 -49.42 -4.30
C GLN A 12 -22.19 -50.82 -4.81
N GLU A 13 -22.49 -50.95 -6.11
CA GLU A 13 -22.79 -52.24 -6.73
C GLU A 13 -21.50 -53.02 -6.99
N LEU A 14 -21.42 -54.25 -6.44
CA LEU A 14 -20.31 -55.17 -6.66
C LEU A 14 -20.82 -56.46 -7.33
N PRO A 15 -20.44 -56.73 -8.59
CA PRO A 15 -20.64 -58.03 -9.22
C PRO A 15 -19.84 -59.10 -8.47
N LEU A 16 -20.54 -60.15 -8.02
CA LEU A 16 -19.96 -61.24 -7.23
C LEU A 16 -19.36 -62.34 -8.10
N GLY A 17 -19.70 -62.41 -9.39
CA GLY A 17 -19.22 -63.43 -10.32
C GLY A 17 -20.27 -64.52 -10.61
N TYR A 18 -19.84 -65.58 -11.29
CA TYR A 18 -20.70 -66.69 -11.71
C TYR A 18 -20.90 -67.72 -10.59
N PHE A 19 -22.16 -67.93 -10.23
CA PHE A 19 -22.59 -69.02 -9.38
C PHE A 19 -23.00 -70.19 -10.27
N VAL A 20 -22.23 -71.26 -10.17
CA VAL A 20 -22.46 -72.53 -10.87
C VAL A 20 -22.82 -73.61 -9.86
N SER A 21 -23.51 -74.65 -10.31
CA SER A 21 -23.96 -75.75 -9.45
C SER A 21 -22.80 -76.37 -8.68
N SER A 22 -23.00 -76.66 -7.40
CA SER A 22 -22.05 -77.44 -6.62
C SER A 22 -21.94 -78.91 -7.06
N THR A 23 -22.87 -79.39 -7.89
CA THR A 23 -22.87 -80.78 -8.41
C THR A 23 -21.95 -80.96 -9.60
N ASP A 24 -21.99 -80.05 -10.56
CA ASP A 24 -21.25 -80.19 -11.83
C ASP A 24 -20.19 -79.11 -12.06
N GLY A 25 -20.21 -78.02 -11.29
CA GLY A 25 -19.29 -76.89 -11.43
C GLY A 25 -19.43 -76.12 -12.76
N VAL A 26 -20.53 -76.33 -13.50
CA VAL A 26 -20.72 -75.78 -14.86
C VAL A 26 -22.09 -75.12 -15.02
N THR A 27 -23.16 -75.76 -14.54
CA THR A 27 -24.54 -75.28 -14.76
C THR A 27 -24.79 -73.99 -13.96
N PRO A 28 -25.13 -72.86 -14.61
CA PRO A 28 -25.41 -71.62 -13.90
C PRO A 28 -26.63 -71.75 -12.97
N GLN A 29 -26.50 -71.27 -11.74
CA GLN A 29 -27.58 -71.23 -10.77
C GLN A 29 -28.28 -69.87 -10.84
N THR A 30 -29.55 -69.82 -11.24
CA THR A 30 -30.29 -68.55 -11.45
C THR A 30 -31.38 -68.28 -10.41
N GLY A 31 -31.59 -69.20 -9.46
CA GLY A 31 -32.67 -69.13 -8.46
C GLY A 31 -32.18 -69.10 -7.01
N LEU A 32 -30.92 -68.71 -6.77
CA LEU A 32 -30.35 -68.67 -5.43
C LEU A 32 -30.93 -67.53 -4.61
N THR A 33 -31.31 -67.83 -3.38
CA THR A 33 -31.53 -66.83 -2.32
C THR A 33 -30.23 -66.67 -1.55
N ILE A 34 -29.50 -65.58 -1.82
CA ILE A 34 -28.23 -65.27 -1.16
C ILE A 34 -28.47 -64.17 -0.12
N ALA A 35 -28.44 -64.52 1.16
CA ALA A 35 -28.61 -63.56 2.26
C ALA A 35 -27.31 -62.81 2.55
N ASN A 36 -27.40 -61.71 3.31
CA ASN A 36 -26.20 -60.97 3.75
C ASN A 36 -25.27 -61.83 4.63
N THR A 37 -25.81 -62.82 5.34
CA THR A 37 -25.05 -63.76 6.16
C THR A 37 -24.23 -64.77 5.36
N ASP A 38 -24.62 -65.02 4.10
CA ASP A 38 -23.90 -65.91 3.17
C ASP A 38 -22.72 -65.18 2.51
N ILE A 39 -22.73 -63.85 2.56
CA ILE A 39 -21.70 -62.97 2.02
C ILE A 39 -20.75 -62.57 3.16
N LYS A 40 -19.55 -63.12 3.12
CA LYS A 40 -18.50 -62.88 4.10
C LYS A 40 -17.46 -61.90 3.57
N LEU A 41 -17.16 -60.89 4.35
CA LEU A 41 -16.19 -59.85 4.03
C LEU A 41 -14.93 -60.07 4.86
N TRP A 42 -13.80 -60.11 4.19
CA TRP A 42 -12.50 -59.92 4.80
C TRP A 42 -11.99 -58.53 4.43
N VAL A 43 -11.78 -57.70 5.45
CA VAL A 43 -11.27 -56.33 5.30
C VAL A 43 -9.80 -56.28 5.70
N SER A 44 -9.08 -55.26 5.22
CA SER A 44 -7.66 -55.05 5.52
C SER A 44 -7.39 -55.10 7.04
N GLY A 45 -6.50 -56.00 7.45
CA GLY A 45 -6.10 -56.18 8.85
C GLY A 45 -7.04 -57.02 9.71
N ALA A 46 -8.15 -57.53 9.17
CA ALA A 46 -9.06 -58.39 9.92
C ALA A 46 -8.49 -59.79 10.17
N THR A 47 -8.75 -60.36 11.35
CA THR A 47 -8.42 -61.75 11.71
C THR A 47 -9.59 -62.71 11.53
N THR A 48 -10.79 -62.18 11.26
CA THR A 48 -12.03 -62.93 11.05
C THR A 48 -12.79 -62.40 9.85
N LEU A 49 -13.72 -63.20 9.33
CA LEU A 49 -14.64 -62.78 8.30
C LEU A 49 -15.91 -62.23 8.96
N ALA A 50 -16.36 -61.06 8.52
CA ALA A 50 -17.60 -60.44 8.97
C ALA A 50 -18.73 -60.74 7.99
N ASN A 51 -19.98 -60.72 8.45
CA ASN A 51 -21.12 -60.69 7.52
C ASN A 51 -21.15 -59.34 6.82
N LYS A 52 -21.64 -59.33 5.58
CA LYS A 52 -22.07 -58.08 4.95
C LYS A 52 -23.13 -57.39 5.82
N ASN A 53 -23.01 -56.08 6.01
CA ASN A 53 -23.79 -55.31 6.97
C ASN A 53 -25.31 -55.40 6.73
N SER A 54 -25.76 -55.27 5.47
CA SER A 54 -27.18 -55.36 5.11
C SER A 54 -27.36 -55.77 3.65
N GLY A 55 -28.53 -56.30 3.31
CA GLY A 55 -28.91 -56.67 1.93
C GLY A 55 -28.23 -57.95 1.43
N GLY A 56 -28.99 -58.80 0.74
CA GLY A 56 -28.49 -59.99 0.07
C GLY A 56 -27.90 -59.70 -1.31
N ALA A 57 -27.63 -60.75 -2.09
CA ALA A 57 -27.29 -60.62 -3.50
C ALA A 57 -28.53 -60.76 -4.39
N THR A 58 -28.51 -60.08 -5.54
CA THR A 58 -29.57 -60.09 -6.55
C THR A 58 -29.03 -60.65 -7.85
N HIS A 59 -29.82 -61.51 -8.50
CA HIS A 59 -29.46 -62.12 -9.78
C HIS A 59 -29.50 -61.07 -10.90
N ILE A 60 -28.49 -61.08 -11.78
CA ILE A 60 -28.43 -60.27 -12.99
C ILE A 60 -28.86 -61.13 -14.19
N ALA A 61 -28.05 -62.14 -14.54
CA ALA A 61 -28.26 -63.04 -15.67
C ALA A 61 -27.30 -64.24 -15.59
N GLY A 62 -27.73 -65.42 -16.05
CA GLY A 62 -26.84 -66.57 -16.28
C GLY A 62 -25.92 -66.97 -15.11
N GLY A 63 -26.44 -66.97 -13.88
CA GLY A 63 -25.65 -67.24 -12.67
C GLY A 63 -24.81 -66.07 -12.14
N VAL A 64 -24.81 -64.91 -12.79
CA VAL A 64 -24.15 -63.71 -12.27
C VAL A 64 -25.06 -63.02 -11.27
N TYR A 65 -24.52 -62.73 -10.08
CA TYR A 65 -25.19 -61.96 -9.04
C TYR A 65 -24.38 -60.70 -8.69
N TYR A 66 -25.04 -59.69 -8.14
CA TYR A 66 -24.39 -58.56 -7.50
C TYR A 66 -24.91 -58.38 -6.08
N CYS A 67 -24.11 -57.72 -5.24
CA CYS A 67 -24.59 -57.16 -3.99
C CYS A 67 -24.35 -55.65 -3.96
N VAL A 68 -25.03 -54.96 -3.07
CA VAL A 68 -24.88 -53.51 -2.89
C VAL A 68 -24.16 -53.27 -1.57
N LEU A 69 -22.88 -52.90 -1.62
CA LEU A 69 -22.08 -52.57 -0.44
C LEU A 69 -22.46 -51.19 0.10
N ASP A 70 -22.40 -51.06 1.43
CA ASP A 70 -22.66 -49.79 2.10
C ASP A 70 -21.39 -49.16 2.71
N ALA A 71 -21.59 -48.04 3.42
CA ALA A 71 -20.52 -47.31 4.06
C ALA A 71 -19.83 -48.09 5.19
N THR A 72 -20.56 -48.99 5.87
CA THR A 72 -20.00 -49.85 6.93
C THR A 72 -19.13 -50.94 6.30
N ASP A 73 -19.62 -51.57 5.23
CA ASP A 73 -18.89 -52.61 4.50
C ASP A 73 -17.53 -52.10 3.99
N THR A 74 -17.48 -50.84 3.53
CA THR A 74 -16.32 -50.22 2.87
C THR A 74 -15.57 -49.20 3.74
N ALA A 75 -15.74 -49.24 5.06
CA ALA A 75 -15.15 -48.26 5.97
C ALA A 75 -13.60 -48.27 6.00
N THR A 76 -13.00 -49.45 5.81
CA THR A 76 -11.56 -49.66 5.95
C THR A 76 -10.85 -49.65 4.59
N ILE A 77 -9.86 -48.77 4.42
CA ILE A 77 -9.01 -48.70 3.23
C ILE A 77 -8.08 -49.92 3.15
N GLY A 78 -7.88 -50.44 1.94
CA GLY A 78 -6.90 -51.48 1.64
C GLY A 78 -7.51 -52.70 0.94
N PRO A 79 -6.80 -53.84 0.96
CA PRO A 79 -7.29 -55.10 0.40
C PRO A 79 -8.64 -55.50 1.00
N PHE A 80 -9.56 -55.93 0.15
CA PHE A 80 -10.90 -56.35 0.53
C PHE A 80 -11.30 -57.58 -0.27
N VAL A 81 -11.75 -58.64 0.39
CA VAL A 81 -12.13 -59.89 -0.29
C VAL A 81 -13.52 -60.30 0.14
N VAL A 82 -14.36 -60.60 -0.85
CA VAL A 82 -15.70 -61.14 -0.63
C VAL A 82 -15.68 -62.63 -0.88
N PHE A 83 -16.24 -63.39 0.06
CA PHE A 83 -16.48 -64.82 -0.07
C PHE A 83 -17.97 -65.07 0.03
N VAL A 84 -18.53 -65.82 -0.90
CA VAL A 84 -19.93 -66.20 -0.87
C VAL A 84 -20.02 -67.71 -0.90
N ASN A 85 -20.72 -68.28 0.08
CA ASN A 85 -21.00 -69.70 0.12
C ASN A 85 -22.48 -69.89 0.43
N VAL A 86 -23.22 -70.45 -0.52
CA VAL A 86 -24.66 -70.70 -0.44
C VAL A 86 -24.95 -72.12 -0.93
N SER A 87 -25.95 -72.77 -0.35
CA SER A 87 -26.34 -74.12 -0.77
C SER A 87 -26.74 -74.14 -2.25
N GLY A 88 -26.33 -75.20 -2.95
CA GLY A 88 -26.62 -75.40 -4.37
C GLY A 88 -25.62 -74.77 -5.34
N ALA A 89 -24.65 -73.97 -4.86
CA ALA A 89 -23.62 -73.37 -5.71
C ALA A 89 -22.20 -73.62 -5.18
N LEU A 90 -21.21 -73.60 -6.08
CA LEU A 90 -19.80 -73.51 -5.67
C LEU A 90 -19.52 -72.16 -5.01
N ALA A 91 -18.58 -72.18 -4.05
CA ALA A 91 -18.18 -70.96 -3.35
C ALA A 91 -17.51 -69.98 -4.34
N VAL A 92 -17.88 -68.71 -4.22
CA VAL A 92 -17.38 -67.64 -5.08
C VAL A 92 -16.51 -66.68 -4.27
N ARG A 93 -15.41 -66.22 -4.87
CA ARG A 93 -14.46 -65.29 -4.25
C ARG A 93 -14.21 -64.10 -5.19
N VAL A 94 -14.37 -62.89 -4.67
CA VAL A 94 -14.07 -61.65 -5.39
C VAL A 94 -13.02 -60.84 -4.67
N GLU A 95 -11.98 -60.46 -5.39
CA GLU A 95 -10.92 -59.59 -4.91
C GLU A 95 -11.25 -58.13 -5.25
N CYS A 96 -11.21 -57.27 -4.24
CA CYS A 96 -11.39 -55.84 -4.37
C CYS A 96 -10.29 -55.09 -3.61
N VAL A 97 -10.24 -53.78 -3.83
CA VAL A 97 -9.44 -52.85 -3.03
C VAL A 97 -10.32 -51.64 -2.70
N VAL A 98 -10.44 -51.34 -1.41
CA VAL A 98 -11.06 -50.09 -0.96
C VAL A 98 -10.02 -48.99 -1.01
N LEU A 99 -10.28 -47.98 -1.83
CA LEU A 99 -9.44 -46.78 -1.96
C LEU A 99 -10.02 -45.64 -1.12
N ALA A 100 -9.14 -44.79 -0.59
CA ALA A 100 -9.57 -43.51 -0.01
C ALA A 100 -10.43 -42.75 -1.02
N GLY A 101 -11.50 -42.09 -0.55
CA GLY A 101 -12.46 -41.39 -1.43
C GLY A 101 -11.80 -40.46 -2.44
N ALA A 102 -10.85 -39.64 -1.98
CA ALA A 102 -10.09 -38.73 -2.85
C ALA A 102 -9.27 -39.45 -3.93
N VAL A 103 -8.70 -40.63 -3.63
CA VAL A 103 -7.93 -41.41 -4.61
C VAL A 103 -8.86 -42.04 -5.64
N TYR A 104 -9.99 -42.59 -5.19
CA TYR A 104 -11.02 -43.12 -6.09
C TYR A 104 -11.53 -42.03 -7.05
N ASP A 105 -11.83 -40.84 -6.52
CA ASP A 105 -12.35 -39.72 -7.30
C ASP A 105 -11.32 -39.20 -8.32
N VAL A 106 -10.03 -39.29 -8.01
CA VAL A 106 -8.94 -38.99 -8.97
C VAL A 106 -8.87 -40.01 -10.11
N LEU A 107 -9.09 -41.29 -9.82
CA LEU A 107 -8.95 -42.37 -10.81
C LEU A 107 -10.21 -42.55 -11.68
N PHE A 108 -11.39 -42.33 -11.11
CA PHE A 108 -12.68 -42.66 -11.74
C PHE A 108 -13.67 -41.50 -11.77
N GLY A 109 -13.39 -40.40 -11.06
CA GLY A 109 -14.25 -39.22 -11.07
C GLY A 109 -14.17 -38.47 -12.40
N THR A 110 -15.10 -37.54 -12.59
CA THR A 110 -15.18 -36.71 -13.80
C THR A 110 -14.39 -35.40 -13.70
N THR A 111 -13.93 -35.06 -12.50
CA THR A 111 -13.14 -33.86 -12.23
C THR A 111 -11.65 -34.18 -12.33
N ALA A 112 -10.93 -33.41 -13.15
CA ALA A 112 -9.47 -33.52 -13.19
C ALA A 112 -8.89 -33.24 -11.79
N PRO A 113 -7.90 -34.03 -11.33
CA PRO A 113 -7.15 -33.69 -10.13
C PRO A 113 -6.57 -32.30 -10.31
N SER A 114 -6.70 -31.42 -9.30
CA SER A 114 -5.99 -30.15 -9.35
C SER A 114 -4.49 -30.45 -9.48
N THR A 115 -3.88 -30.06 -10.60
CA THR A 115 -2.42 -30.13 -10.80
C THR A 115 -1.67 -29.14 -9.92
N TYR A 116 -2.38 -28.34 -9.13
CA TYR A 116 -1.82 -27.29 -8.30
C TYR A 116 -1.59 -27.81 -6.87
N ALA A 117 -0.33 -28.12 -6.58
CA ALA A 117 0.20 -28.31 -5.22
C ALA A 117 0.43 -26.98 -4.47
N GLY A 118 -0.28 -25.91 -4.84
CA GLY A 118 -0.14 -24.57 -4.28
C GLY A 118 -1.50 -24.02 -3.87
N GLY A 119 -1.76 -23.92 -2.57
CA GLY A 119 -3.02 -23.41 -2.03
C GLY A 119 -3.33 -21.97 -2.44
N ALA A 120 -4.57 -21.55 -2.20
CA ALA A 120 -5.13 -20.17 -2.21
C ALA A 120 -4.92 -19.25 -3.45
N VAL A 121 -3.97 -19.48 -4.36
CA VAL A 121 -3.69 -18.52 -5.44
C VAL A 121 -4.85 -18.40 -6.44
N ALA A 122 -5.66 -19.46 -6.60
CA ALA A 122 -6.84 -19.44 -7.45
C ALA A 122 -8.04 -18.63 -6.89
N SER A 123 -8.05 -18.28 -5.59
CA SER A 123 -9.11 -17.42 -5.02
C SER A 123 -8.78 -15.93 -5.10
N VAL A 124 -7.57 -15.58 -5.53
CA VAL A 124 -7.17 -14.18 -5.77
C VAL A 124 -7.82 -13.69 -7.06
N THR A 125 -9.11 -13.37 -6.96
CA THR A 125 -9.90 -12.76 -8.06
C THR A 125 -9.83 -11.23 -8.01
N ALA A 126 -9.24 -10.67 -6.94
CA ALA A 126 -9.08 -9.24 -6.72
C ALA A 126 -7.61 -8.90 -6.42
N GLY A 127 -7.28 -7.61 -6.41
CA GLY A 127 -5.94 -7.13 -6.06
C GLY A 127 -5.52 -7.58 -4.65
N VAL A 128 -4.27 -7.98 -4.50
CA VAL A 128 -3.67 -8.38 -3.22
C VAL A 128 -3.06 -7.16 -2.56
N THR A 129 -3.47 -6.86 -1.32
CA THR A 129 -2.78 -5.86 -0.49
C THR A 129 -1.58 -6.52 0.19
N VAL A 130 -0.38 -6.10 -0.19
CA VAL A 130 0.86 -6.55 0.45
C VAL A 130 1.17 -5.64 1.64
N ALA A 131 1.22 -6.20 2.86
CA ALA A 131 1.53 -5.43 4.06
C ALA A 131 2.98 -4.91 4.08
N THR A 132 3.94 -5.77 3.72
CA THR A 132 5.35 -5.41 3.60
C THR A 132 5.92 -6.05 2.35
N ASN A 133 6.36 -5.24 1.37
CA ASN A 133 7.15 -5.74 0.25
C ASN A 133 8.63 -5.35 0.42
N ASN A 134 9.45 -6.36 0.67
CA ASN A 134 10.90 -6.19 0.87
C ASN A 134 11.67 -6.15 -0.46
N ASP A 135 11.06 -6.61 -1.56
CA ASP A 135 11.62 -6.50 -2.92
C ASP A 135 10.79 -5.52 -3.76
N LYS A 136 11.33 -4.31 -3.89
CA LYS A 136 10.73 -3.23 -4.70
C LYS A 136 11.28 -3.21 -6.13
N THR A 137 12.13 -4.17 -6.49
CA THR A 137 12.74 -4.22 -7.82
C THR A 137 11.64 -4.44 -8.87
N GLY A 138 11.42 -3.45 -9.74
CA GLY A 138 10.41 -3.52 -10.81
C GLY A 138 9.01 -3.02 -10.45
N TYR A 139 8.76 -2.55 -9.21
CA TYR A 139 7.50 -1.89 -8.85
C TYR A 139 7.63 -0.36 -8.95
N SER A 140 6.92 0.27 -9.89
CA SER A 140 6.71 1.72 -9.89
C SER A 140 5.38 2.04 -9.20
N LEU A 141 5.38 2.85 -8.14
CA LEU A 141 4.14 3.42 -7.62
C LEU A 141 3.54 4.33 -8.71
N ALA A 142 2.22 4.27 -8.89
CA ALA A 142 1.52 5.18 -9.80
C ALA A 142 1.90 6.64 -9.50
N ALA A 143 2.06 7.44 -10.55
CA ALA A 143 2.53 8.82 -10.45
C ALA A 143 1.74 9.61 -9.40
N ASN A 144 2.44 10.43 -8.60
CA ASN A 144 1.92 11.32 -7.54
C ASN A 144 1.77 10.73 -6.12
N GLN A 145 2.40 9.60 -5.80
CA GLN A 145 2.41 9.06 -4.43
C GLN A 145 3.69 9.34 -3.63
N HIS A 146 4.55 10.25 -4.09
CA HIS A 146 5.60 10.81 -3.25
C HIS A 146 5.02 11.90 -2.35
N VAL A 147 4.00 11.56 -1.56
CA VAL A 147 3.75 12.33 -0.34
C VAL A 147 4.91 11.99 0.56
N ILE A 148 5.73 12.98 0.90
CA ILE A 148 6.76 12.84 1.92
C ILE A 148 6.02 12.56 3.24
N VAL A 149 5.70 11.29 3.50
CA VAL A 149 5.17 10.78 4.78
C VAL A 149 6.34 10.27 5.61
N ASP A 150 7.39 11.07 5.68
CA ASP A 150 8.39 10.92 6.73
C ASP A 150 8.44 12.26 7.45
N SER A 151 8.22 12.25 8.75
CA SER A 151 8.40 13.43 9.62
C SER A 151 9.88 13.81 9.77
N GLY A 152 10.75 13.29 8.90
CA GLY A 152 12.18 13.56 8.82
C GLY A 152 12.52 14.76 7.95
N THR A 153 13.60 15.44 8.31
CA THR A 153 14.18 16.53 7.53
C THR A 153 14.70 16.00 6.19
N VAL A 154 14.18 16.50 5.08
CA VAL A 154 14.76 16.24 3.74
C VAL A 154 16.16 16.84 3.70
N THR A 155 17.19 16.00 3.78
CA THR A 155 18.59 16.42 3.88
C THR A 155 19.28 16.55 2.51
N THR A 156 18.72 15.94 1.46
CA THR A 156 19.20 16.09 0.09
C THR A 156 18.05 15.97 -0.91
N VAL A 157 17.91 16.98 -1.77
CA VAL A 157 17.08 16.90 -2.98
C VAL A 157 18.05 16.80 -4.14
N THR A 158 18.13 15.64 -4.76
CA THR A 158 18.94 15.44 -5.97
C THR A 158 18.09 15.87 -7.17
N ASN A 159 18.57 16.85 -7.94
CA ASN A 159 17.84 17.52 -9.03
C ASN A 159 16.57 18.26 -8.57
N PRO A 160 16.71 19.38 -7.83
CA PRO A 160 15.59 20.28 -7.65
C PRO A 160 15.16 20.78 -9.04
N VAL A 161 13.98 20.34 -9.49
CA VAL A 161 13.27 21.08 -10.54
C VAL A 161 13.01 22.44 -9.93
N ASP A 162 13.40 23.51 -10.61
CA ASP A 162 13.05 24.88 -10.22
C ASP A 162 11.59 24.87 -9.79
N ILE A 163 11.33 25.12 -8.50
CA ILE A 163 9.98 25.34 -8.00
C ILE A 163 9.60 26.71 -8.54
N SER A 164 9.22 26.76 -9.82
CA SER A 164 8.79 27.96 -10.50
C SER A 164 7.48 28.39 -9.84
N THR A 165 7.58 29.38 -8.96
CA THR A 165 6.57 30.43 -8.71
C THR A 165 5.14 30.00 -8.34
N GLY A 166 4.90 28.75 -7.91
CA GLY A 166 3.54 28.26 -7.61
C GLY A 166 3.26 27.93 -6.14
N SER A 167 4.23 27.37 -5.40
CA SER A 167 3.94 26.73 -4.10
C SER A 167 4.96 26.99 -2.99
N GLY A 168 5.90 27.92 -3.20
CA GLY A 168 7.03 28.19 -2.28
C GLY A 168 6.80 29.30 -1.25
N ASN A 169 5.56 29.58 -0.82
CA ASN A 169 5.28 30.79 -0.04
C ASN A 169 5.73 30.74 1.44
N ALA A 170 5.91 29.56 2.04
CA ALA A 170 6.26 29.47 3.47
C ALA A 170 7.76 29.53 3.76
N LEU A 171 8.58 28.82 2.97
CA LEU A 171 10.02 28.72 3.23
C LEU A 171 10.79 29.95 2.76
N VAL A 172 10.40 30.52 1.61
CA VAL A 172 11.00 31.77 1.09
C VAL A 172 10.67 32.96 1.99
N ALA A 173 9.46 33.02 2.55
CA ALA A 173 9.07 34.08 3.48
C ALA A 173 9.87 34.02 4.79
N ALA A 174 10.15 32.84 5.33
CA ALA A 174 10.95 32.67 6.54
C ALA A 174 12.41 33.12 6.34
N THR A 175 13.04 32.73 5.21
CA THR A 175 14.41 33.17 4.88
C THR A 175 14.46 34.68 4.59
N ALA A 176 13.47 35.22 3.87
CA ALA A 176 13.35 36.65 3.62
C ALA A 176 13.17 37.45 4.92
N ALA A 177 12.32 36.99 5.85
CA ALA A 177 12.11 37.64 7.15
C ALA A 177 13.36 37.58 8.05
N ALA A 178 14.07 36.45 8.06
CA ALA A 178 15.35 36.32 8.78
C ALA A 178 16.42 37.26 8.20
N SER A 179 16.47 37.39 6.86
CA SER A 179 17.37 38.34 6.20
C SER A 179 16.97 39.79 6.47
N ALA A 180 15.68 40.12 6.55
CA ALA A 180 15.23 41.46 6.85
C ALA A 180 15.61 41.85 8.28
N THR A 181 15.33 41.02 9.29
CA THR A 181 15.70 41.30 10.68
C THR A 181 17.22 41.46 10.85
N ALA A 182 18.01 40.60 10.19
CA ALA A 182 19.47 40.72 10.18
C ALA A 182 19.97 41.97 9.44
N VAL A 183 19.32 42.33 8.33
CA VAL A 183 19.63 43.54 7.55
C VAL A 183 19.26 44.79 8.31
N TRP A 184 18.14 44.81 9.07
CA TRP A 184 17.61 45.98 9.75
C TRP A 184 18.18 46.22 11.17
N SER A 185 18.83 45.22 11.78
CA SER A 185 19.43 45.33 13.13
C SER A 185 20.84 45.96 13.17
N ALA A 186 21.53 46.10 12.03
CA ALA A 186 22.85 46.72 11.98
C ALA A 186 22.81 48.24 12.21
N THR A 187 23.71 48.78 13.03
CA THR A 187 23.78 50.21 13.39
C THR A 187 24.25 51.12 12.25
N ILE A 188 25.06 50.59 11.32
CA ILE A 188 25.55 51.31 10.13
C ILE A 188 25.42 50.36 8.93
N ARG A 189 24.89 50.85 7.79
CA ARG A 189 24.73 50.07 6.56
C ARG A 189 25.37 50.78 5.38
N THR A 190 26.09 50.03 4.56
CA THR A 190 26.60 50.49 3.26
C THR A 190 25.75 49.85 2.17
N LEU A 191 24.89 50.63 1.50
CA LEU A 191 24.15 50.15 0.32
C LEU A 191 24.98 50.47 -0.92
N SER A 192 25.52 49.44 -1.56
CA SER A 192 26.50 49.57 -2.64
C SER A 192 25.93 49.50 -4.05
N ALA A 193 24.61 49.27 -4.22
CA ALA A 193 23.98 49.29 -5.54
C ALA A 193 22.47 49.53 -5.43
N PHE A 194 21.96 50.49 -6.20
CA PHE A 194 20.53 50.62 -6.47
C PHE A 194 20.31 50.69 -7.98
N ALA A 195 19.32 49.95 -8.48
CA ALA A 195 18.86 50.08 -9.86
C ALA A 195 17.93 51.31 -10.08
N PHE A 196 17.73 52.12 -9.04
CA PHE A 196 16.92 53.33 -9.03
C PHE A 196 17.59 54.40 -8.14
N SER A 197 17.25 55.67 -8.35
CA SER A 197 17.81 56.77 -7.56
C SER A 197 17.23 56.77 -6.14
N VAL A 198 18.11 56.71 -5.14
CA VAL A 198 17.73 56.97 -3.74
C VAL A 198 17.84 58.46 -3.47
N THR A 199 16.70 59.09 -3.17
CA THR A 199 16.66 60.48 -2.71
C THR A 199 16.69 60.49 -1.18
N LEU A 200 17.79 60.96 -0.60
CA LEU A 200 17.85 61.21 0.84
C LEU A 200 16.96 62.43 1.15
N THR A 201 15.86 62.22 1.86
CA THR A 201 15.00 63.32 2.31
C THR A 201 15.71 64.09 3.42
N SER A 202 16.38 65.18 3.02
CA SER A 202 16.82 66.39 3.76
C SER A 202 17.49 66.32 5.14
N ALA A 203 17.71 65.16 5.76
CA ALA A 203 18.21 65.10 7.14
C ALA A 203 19.71 64.76 7.30
N TYR A 204 20.46 64.51 6.22
CA TYR A 204 21.90 64.24 6.32
C TYR A 204 22.70 65.07 5.31
N ASP A 205 23.44 66.08 5.81
CA ASP A 205 24.38 66.90 5.02
C ASP A 205 25.67 67.15 5.83
N PRO A 206 26.78 66.47 5.50
CA PRO A 206 28.06 66.63 6.18
C PRO A 206 28.77 67.97 5.91
N ALA A 207 28.26 68.84 5.02
CA ALA A 207 28.83 70.16 4.75
C ALA A 207 28.31 71.28 5.68
N LYS A 208 27.29 71.02 6.51
CA LYS A 208 26.64 72.04 7.36
C LYS A 208 27.42 72.50 8.58
N THR A 209 28.48 71.80 9.00
CA THR A 209 29.34 72.25 10.11
C THR A 209 30.36 73.32 9.69
N ALA A 210 30.75 73.39 8.41
CA ALA A 210 31.77 74.33 7.93
C ALA A 210 31.19 75.67 7.44
N ALA A 211 29.97 75.67 6.91
CA ALA A 211 29.34 76.87 6.35
C ALA A 211 28.86 77.88 7.41
N GLN A 212 28.41 77.40 8.59
CA GLN A 212 27.89 78.28 9.65
C GLN A 212 28.98 79.03 10.43
N ALA A 213 30.22 78.55 10.43
CA ALA A 213 31.34 79.24 11.09
C ALA A 213 31.89 80.42 10.27
N ALA A 214 31.75 80.41 8.94
CA ALA A 214 32.28 81.45 8.05
C ALA A 214 31.28 82.58 7.73
N GLU A 215 29.98 82.31 7.79
CA GLU A 215 28.93 83.35 7.60
C GLU A 215 28.72 84.22 8.85
N LEU A 216 28.89 83.66 10.04
CA LEU A 216 28.77 84.39 11.31
C LEU A 216 29.81 85.53 11.43
N VAL A 217 30.98 85.36 10.81
CA VAL A 217 32.09 86.33 10.82
C VAL A 217 31.86 87.49 9.85
N LYS A 218 31.08 87.30 8.77
CA LYS A 218 30.78 88.36 7.78
C LYS A 218 29.54 89.19 8.13
N VAL A 219 28.57 88.61 8.83
CA VAL A 219 27.36 89.33 9.27
C VAL A 219 27.67 90.25 10.47
N LEU A 220 28.58 89.87 11.38
CA LEU A 220 28.93 90.69 12.54
C LEU A 220 29.73 91.97 12.21
N ALA A 221 30.49 91.99 11.10
CA ALA A 221 31.29 93.16 10.71
C ALA A 221 30.51 94.23 9.91
N ALA A 222 29.32 93.91 9.39
CA ALA A 222 28.52 94.82 8.57
C ALA A 222 27.30 95.42 9.30
N VAL A 223 26.92 94.90 10.47
CA VAL A 223 25.70 95.32 11.21
C VAL A 223 26.01 96.05 12.53
N TYR A 224 27.27 96.07 12.99
CA TYR A 224 27.72 96.94 14.08
C TYR A 224 28.23 98.30 13.55
N ASP A 225 27.32 99.23 13.27
CA ASP A 225 27.41 100.55 13.90
C ASP A 225 26.04 100.89 14.48
N THR A 226 25.82 100.34 15.67
CA THR A 226 24.66 100.51 16.52
C THR A 226 24.76 101.84 17.28
N ALA A 227 24.07 102.89 16.82
CA ALA A 227 23.72 104.03 17.67
C ALA A 227 22.39 104.66 17.20
N PRO A 228 21.53 105.12 18.13
CA PRO A 228 20.09 105.27 17.89
C PRO A 228 19.80 106.39 16.89
N ALA A 229 19.25 106.04 15.72
CA ALA A 229 18.62 107.02 14.83
C ALA A 229 17.31 107.50 15.47
N SER A 230 17.38 108.52 16.33
CA SER A 230 16.21 109.29 16.74
C SER A 230 15.98 110.41 15.71
N GLY A 231 15.12 110.14 14.74
CA GLY A 231 14.81 111.09 13.66
C GLY A 231 15.81 111.07 12.50
N ASN A 232 15.65 112.01 11.57
CA ASN A 232 16.27 111.98 10.23
C ASN A 232 17.78 112.33 10.21
N VAL A 233 18.54 112.10 11.28
CA VAL A 233 19.96 112.45 11.36
C VAL A 233 20.82 111.22 11.69
N ILE A 234 21.87 110.98 10.90
CA ILE A 234 22.88 109.94 11.12
C ILE A 234 24.19 110.61 11.52
N THR A 235 24.78 110.16 12.62
CA THR A 235 26.13 110.57 13.05
C THR A 235 27.13 109.50 12.64
N LEU A 236 28.17 109.89 11.91
CA LEU A 236 29.26 108.99 11.51
C LEU A 236 30.31 108.91 12.64
N SER A 237 31.11 107.84 12.62
CA SER A 237 32.18 107.60 13.60
C SER A 237 33.26 108.69 13.66
N ASN A 238 33.32 109.60 12.68
CA ASN A 238 34.20 110.78 12.67
C ASN A 238 33.57 112.04 13.27
N GLY A 239 32.35 111.94 13.81
CA GLY A 239 31.63 113.05 14.44
C GLY A 239 30.84 113.96 13.49
N ALA A 240 30.91 113.73 12.18
CA ALA A 240 30.08 114.45 11.22
C ALA A 240 28.63 113.94 11.27
N THR A 241 27.68 114.85 11.18
CA THR A 241 26.24 114.54 11.14
C THR A 241 25.67 114.80 9.76
N GLN A 242 24.89 113.85 9.25
CA GLN A 242 24.18 113.97 7.99
C GLN A 242 22.67 113.91 8.24
N THR A 243 21.94 114.91 7.76
CA THR A 243 20.48 114.94 7.84
C THR A 243 19.89 114.44 6.54
N ILE A 244 19.04 113.42 6.63
CA ILE A 244 18.28 112.89 5.50
C ILE A 244 17.09 113.84 5.27
N GLY A 245 16.97 114.43 4.09
CA GLY A 245 15.77 115.19 3.71
C GLY A 245 14.61 114.26 3.33
N SER A 246 13.37 114.76 3.33
CA SER A 246 12.16 113.99 3.01
C SER A 246 12.10 113.40 1.58
N GLY A 247 13.12 113.65 0.74
CA GLY A 247 13.30 113.04 -0.58
C GLY A 247 14.53 112.12 -0.70
N GLY A 248 15.13 111.68 0.42
CA GLY A 248 16.28 110.74 0.41
C GLY A 248 17.61 111.32 -0.06
N ARG A 249 17.68 112.63 -0.37
CA ARG A 249 18.94 113.33 -0.63
C ARG A 249 19.61 113.72 0.68
N VAL A 250 20.88 113.38 0.80
CA VAL A 250 21.76 113.76 1.91
C VAL A 250 22.45 115.07 1.54
N THR A 251 22.25 116.11 2.34
CA THR A 251 22.98 117.38 2.23
C THR A 251 24.04 117.39 3.33
N ALA A 252 25.29 117.66 2.93
CA ALA A 252 26.45 117.72 3.81
C ALA A 252 26.38 118.90 4.78
#